data_AF-A0A0U4E7N6-F1
#
_entry.id   AF-A0A0U4E7N6-F1
#
_cell.length_a   1.000
_cell.length_b   1.000
_cell.length_c   1.000
_cell.angle_alpha   90.00
_cell.angle_beta   90.00
_cell.angle_gamma   90.00
#
_symmetry.space_group_name_H-M   'P 1'
#
loop_
_entity.id
_entity.type
_entity.pdbx_description
1 polymer ?
#
loop_
_entity_poly.entity_id
_entity_poly.type
_entity_poly.pdbx_seq_one_letter_code
_entity_poly.pdbx_strand_id
1 'polypeptide(L)' 'MQDLEPETTQQIIGMAIAVKKKEMIDLGMTYGLTDTRTIQCSQHLDGLLNLYTDKHSLELTG' A
#
# COMPACT_ATOMS: atom_id res chain seq x y z
N MET A 1 24.90 13.13 -12.14
CA MET A 1 24.18 12.50 -11.03
C MET A 1 23.10 13.48 -10.66
N GLN A 2 21.84 13.12 -10.90
CA GLN A 2 20.72 13.99 -10.59
C GLN A 2 20.13 13.45 -9.29
N ASP A 3 20.43 14.15 -8.21
CA ASP A 3 19.93 13.90 -6.87
C ASP A 3 18.40 13.78 -6.92
N LEU A 4 17.91 12.57 -6.62
CA LEU A 4 16.49 12.24 -6.63
C LEU A 4 15.91 12.70 -5.29
N GLU A 5 15.21 13.83 -5.32
CA GLU A 5 14.54 14.46 -4.17
C GLU A 5 13.64 13.47 -3.40
N PRO A 6 13.65 13.47 -2.06
CA PRO A 6 12.84 12.55 -1.24
C PRO A 6 11.33 12.83 -1.28
N GLU A 7 10.88 13.97 -1.81
CA GLU A 7 9.46 14.40 -1.81
C GLU A 7 8.53 13.56 -2.70
N THR A 8 9.03 12.95 -3.77
CA THR A 8 8.18 12.13 -4.66
C THR A 8 7.89 10.73 -4.12
N THR A 9 8.72 10.20 -3.22
CA THR A 9 8.60 8.80 -2.76
C THR A 9 7.26 8.55 -2.06
N GLN A 10 6.82 9.52 -1.26
CA GLN A 10 5.58 9.40 -0.49
C GLN A 10 4.34 9.52 -1.38
N GLN A 11 4.40 10.38 -2.41
CA GLN A 11 3.34 10.48 -3.42
C GLN A 11 3.25 9.19 -4.26
N ILE A 12 4.39 8.60 -4.65
CA ILE A 12 4.43 7.33 -5.38
C ILE A 12 3.84 6.19 -4.56
N ILE A 13 4.21 6.08 -3.27
CA ILE A 13 3.66 5.05 -2.37
C ILE A 13 2.15 5.28 -2.15
N GLY A 14 1.72 6.52 -1.94
CA GLY A 14 0.30 6.86 -1.79
C GLY A 14 -0.54 6.50 -3.03
N MET A 15 -0.01 6.75 -4.23
CA MET A 15 -0.64 6.33 -5.48
C MET A 15 -0.70 4.80 -5.60
N ALA A 16 0.37 4.10 -5.24
CA ALA A 16 0.40 2.64 -5.25
C ALA A 16 -0.64 2.03 -4.29
N ILE A 17 -0.79 2.60 -3.09
CA ILE A 17 -1.82 2.22 -2.12
C ILE A 17 -3.22 2.41 -2.72
N ALA A 18 -3.50 3.56 -3.34
CA ALA A 18 -4.81 3.84 -3.92
C ALA A 18 -5.19 2.86 -5.04
N VAL A 19 -4.23 2.57 -5.93
CA VAL A 19 -4.41 1.58 -7.01
C VAL A 19 -4.63 0.18 -6.42
N LYS A 20 -3.78 -0.25 -5.49
CA LYS A 20 -3.85 -1.60 -4.91
C LYS A 20 -5.12 -1.80 -4.07
N LYS A 21 -5.61 -0.74 -3.40
CA LYS A 21 -6.89 -0.76 -2.68
C LYS A 21 -8.06 -0.97 -3.63
N LYS A 22 -8.06 -0.31 -4.78
CA LYS A 22 -9.10 -0.51 -5.80
C LYS A 22 -9.07 -1.93 -6.36
N GLU A 23 -7.88 -2.45 -6.65
CA GLU A 23 -7.70 -3.85 -7.09
C GLU A 23 -8.23 -4.85 -6.05
N MET A 24 -7.94 -4.65 -4.76
CA MET A 24 -8.43 -5.51 -3.69
C MET A 24 -9.96 -5.50 -3.58
N ILE A 25 -10.58 -4.32 -3.72
CA ILE A 25 -12.05 -4.20 -3.71
C ILE A 25 -12.65 -4.96 -4.90
N ASP A 26 -12.09 -4.80 -6.09
CA ASP A 26 -12.56 -5.46 -7.31
C ASP A 26 -12.45 -7.00 -7.21
N LEU A 27 -11.31 -7.49 -6.69
CA LEU A 27 -11.11 -8.91 -6.41
C LEU A 27 -12.06 -9.42 -5.32
N GLY A 28 -12.27 -8.66 -4.25
CA GLY A 28 -13.19 -8.99 -3.18
C GLY A 28 -14.65 -9.06 -3.64
N MET A 29 -15.04 -8.18 -4.55
CA MET A 29 -16.38 -8.19 -5.15
C MET A 29 -16.56 -9.33 -6.17
N THR A 30 -15.52 -9.66 -6.93
CA THR A 30 -15.59 -10.66 -8.01
C THR A 30 -15.43 -12.09 -7.49
N TYR A 31 -14.49 -12.32 -6.57
CA TYR A 31 -14.08 -13.65 -6.12
C TYR A 31 -14.32 -13.89 -4.63
N GLY A 32 -14.64 -12.86 -3.86
CA GLY A 32 -14.81 -12.93 -2.42
C GLY A 32 -13.52 -12.64 -1.65
N LEU A 33 -13.68 -12.32 -0.36
CA LEU A 33 -12.56 -11.94 0.53
C LEU A 33 -11.65 -13.11 0.91
N THR A 34 -12.14 -14.34 0.79
CA THR A 34 -11.39 -15.57 1.11
C THR A 34 -10.69 -16.17 -0.11
N ASP A 35 -10.85 -15.59 -1.30
CA ASP A 35 -10.09 -16.01 -2.48
C ASP A 35 -8.61 -15.72 -2.28
N THR A 36 -7.75 -16.65 -2.67
CA THR A 36 -6.30 -16.55 -2.50
C THR A 36 -5.74 -15.28 -3.14
N ARG A 37 -6.31 -14.81 -4.26
CA ARG A 37 -5.88 -13.57 -4.93
C ARG A 37 -6.26 -12.35 -4.12
N THR A 38 -7.45 -12.32 -3.52
CA THR A 38 -7.89 -11.23 -2.65
C THR A 38 -7.03 -11.18 -1.38
N ILE A 39 -6.70 -12.34 -0.81
CA ILE A 39 -5.81 -12.47 0.36
C ILE A 39 -4.38 -12.00 0.03
N GLN A 40 -3.83 -12.37 -1.12
CA GLN A 40 -2.51 -11.89 -1.55
C GLN A 40 -2.52 -10.39 -1.83
N CYS A 41 -3.60 -9.89 -2.43
CA CYS A 41 -3.77 -8.47 -2.70
C CYS A 41 -3.82 -7.65 -1.39
N SER A 42 -4.49 -8.16 -0.35
CA SER A 42 -4.53 -7.49 0.96
C SER A 42 -3.16 -7.50 1.64
N GLN A 43 -2.38 -8.59 1.55
CA GLN A 43 -1.02 -8.65 2.09
C GLN A 43 -0.06 -7.66 1.40
N HIS A 44 -0.16 -7.53 0.07
CA HIS A 44 0.63 -6.53 -0.66
C HIS A 44 0.23 -5.11 -0.29
N LEU A 45 -1.07 -4.85 -0.13
CA LEU A 45 -1.56 -3.54 0.31
C LEU A 45 -1.08 -3.21 1.73
N ASP A 46 -1.10 -4.18 2.64
CA ASP A 46 -0.60 -4.02 4.01
C ASP A 46 0.90 -3.67 4.03
N GLY A 47 1.71 -4.35 3.21
CA GLY A 47 3.11 -4.00 3.03
C GLY A 47 3.33 -2.56 2.55
N LEU A 48 2.52 -2.09 1.59
CA LEU A 48 2.57 -0.70 1.11
C LEU A 48 2.14 0.29 2.20
N LEU A 49 1.13 -0.05 3.00
CA LEU A 49 0.68 0.77 4.13
C LEU A 49 1.74 0.84 5.23
N ASN A 50 2.41 -0.27 5.55
CA ASN A 50 3.51 -0.30 6.49
C ASN A 50 4.69 0.55 6.01
N LEU A 51 5.05 0.50 4.72
CA LEU A 51 6.10 1.36 4.16
C LEU A 51 5.74 2.85 4.20
N TYR A 52 4.46 3.18 3.99
CA TYR A 52 3.96 4.54 4.11
C TYR A 52 3.94 5.02 5.57
N THR A 53 3.56 4.13 6.49
CA THR A 53 3.40 4.41 7.92
C THR A 53 4.73 4.45 8.66
N ASP A 54 5.70 3.59 8.31
CA ASP A 54 7.06 3.54 8.90
C ASP A 54 7.78 4.88 8.69
N LYS A 55 7.61 5.51 7.52
CA LYS A 55 8.09 6.88 7.27
C LYS A 55 7.36 7.97 8.08
N HIS A 56 6.22 7.64 8.66
CA HIS A 56 5.43 8.51 9.54
C HIS A 56 5.52 8.11 11.02
N SER A 57 6.18 6.97 11.33
CA SER A 57 6.23 6.32 12.66
C SER A 57 7.44 6.72 13.50
N LEU A 58 7.90 7.97 13.36
CA LEU A 58 8.69 8.62 14.40
C LEU A 58 7.83 9.07 15.60
N GLU A 59 6.51 8.89 15.57
CA GLU A 59 5.64 9.49 16.59
C GLU A 59 4.73 8.55 17.39
N LEU A 60 4.70 7.22 17.19
CA LEU A 60 3.84 6.37 18.01
C LEU A 60 4.50 5.03 18.40
N THR A 61 5.51 5.14 19.26
CA THR A 61 5.91 4.05 20.17
C THR A 61 4.96 4.03 21.37
N GLY A 62 4.46 2.84 21.75
CA GLY A 62 3.83 2.61 23.06
C GLY A 62 2.83 1.48 23.06
#